data_AF-A0A0U5GDB3-F1
#
_entry.id   AF-A0A0U5GDB3-F1
#
_cell.length_a   1.000
_cell.length_b   1.000
_cell.length_c   1.000
_cell.angle_alpha   90.00
_cell.angle_beta   90.00
_cell.angle_gamma   90.00
#
_symmetry.space_group_name_H-M   'P 1'
#
loop_
_entity.id
_entity.type
_entity.pdbx_description
1 polymer ?
#
loop_
_entity_poly.entity_id
_entity_poly.type
_entity_poly.pdbx_seq_one_letter_code
_entity_poly.pdbx_strand_id
1 'polypeptide(L)'
;MLIKRSLRVSHIPFKGNPHVTKERETTIRALQQDGHRIWGPVLYRSTYKSDTDWAEFLHRLQFRTQRFIDISHTPGLVEGFRFTVLEDEVAFQGATISMIREHFTKWTETAVEEEQGPGARPRHAQRYRYCLQVDEEALESVVRKSPGTDKPYEQNQEATSS
;
A
#
# COMPACT_ATOMS: atom_id res chain seq x y z
N MET A 1 -20.27 -17.25 14.51
CA MET A 1 -21.01 -16.07 14.01
C MET A 1 -20.11 -15.35 13.02
N LEU A 2 -20.54 -15.26 11.77
CA LEU A 2 -19.71 -14.92 10.60
C LEU A 2 -19.23 -13.46 10.58
N ILE A 3 -17.97 -13.23 10.23
CA ILE A 3 -17.56 -12.01 9.52
C ILE A 3 -16.76 -12.42 8.29
N LYS A 4 -17.49 -12.77 7.22
CA LYS A 4 -16.96 -12.68 5.85
C LYS A 4 -16.87 -11.20 5.50
N ARG A 5 -15.70 -10.59 5.64
CA ARG A 5 -15.40 -9.34 4.94
C ARG A 5 -14.70 -9.70 3.64
N SER A 6 -15.52 -10.01 2.64
CA SER A 6 -15.17 -9.77 1.25
C SER A 6 -14.59 -8.35 1.16
N LEU A 7 -13.37 -8.23 0.66
CA LEU A 7 -12.80 -6.96 0.21
C LEU A 7 -13.65 -6.45 -0.97
N ARG A 8 -14.84 -5.92 -0.66
CA ARG A 8 -15.48 -4.94 -1.54
C ARG A 8 -14.66 -3.68 -1.40
N VAL A 9 -13.81 -3.43 -2.38
CA VAL A 9 -13.43 -2.07 -2.73
C VAL A 9 -14.72 -1.41 -3.20
N SER A 10 -15.47 -0.82 -2.26
CA SER A 10 -16.54 0.09 -2.60
C SER A 10 -15.91 1.22 -3.40
N HIS A 11 -16.38 1.41 -4.63
CA HIS A 11 -16.13 2.61 -5.40
C HIS A 11 -16.70 3.79 -4.61
N ILE A 12 -15.85 4.48 -3.84
CA ILE A 12 -16.15 5.79 -3.30
C ILE A 12 -15.74 6.76 -4.41
N PRO A 13 -16.69 7.39 -5.13
CA PRO A 13 -16.35 8.38 -6.12
C PRO A 13 -15.68 9.55 -5.41
N PHE A 14 -14.36 9.68 -5.58
CA PHE A 14 -13.61 10.82 -5.10
C PHE A 14 -13.91 12.00 -6.04
N LYS A 15 -15.06 12.67 -5.82
CA LYS A 15 -15.31 13.98 -6.43
C LYS A 15 -14.20 14.90 -5.93
N GLY A 16 -13.41 15.44 -6.87
CA GLY A 16 -12.26 16.29 -6.59
C GLY A 16 -12.64 17.41 -5.63
N ASN A 17 -12.24 17.26 -4.38
CA ASN A 17 -12.34 18.31 -3.38
C ASN A 17 -10.99 19.04 -3.35
N PRO A 18 -10.93 20.33 -3.71
CA PRO A 18 -9.68 21.11 -3.73
C PRO A 18 -9.00 21.23 -2.36
N HIS A 19 -9.63 20.80 -1.26
CA HIS A 19 -9.02 20.73 0.06
C HIS A 19 -8.08 19.53 0.29
N VAL A 20 -8.12 18.47 -0.53
CA VAL A 20 -7.35 17.23 -0.29
C VAL A 20 -5.89 17.30 -0.78
N THR A 21 -5.56 18.20 -1.71
CA THR A 21 -4.17 18.47 -2.09
C THR A 21 -3.35 18.96 -0.89
N LYS A 22 -3.96 19.80 -0.05
CA LYS A 22 -3.34 20.29 1.20
C LYS A 22 -3.08 19.15 2.19
N GLU A 23 -4.03 18.21 2.35
CA GLU A 23 -3.90 17.05 3.25
C GLU A 23 -2.84 16.02 2.81
N ARG A 24 -2.72 15.77 1.50
CA ARG A 24 -1.74 14.83 0.93
C ARG A 24 -0.31 15.35 1.06
N GLU A 25 -0.11 16.62 0.74
CA GLU A 25 1.17 17.29 0.95
C GLU A 25 1.54 17.38 2.43
N THR A 26 0.57 17.61 3.33
CA THR A 26 0.83 17.58 4.78
C THR A 26 1.25 16.21 5.27
N THR A 27 0.79 15.12 4.64
CA THR A 27 1.14 13.76 5.07
C THR A 27 2.60 13.43 4.75
N ILE A 28 3.09 13.72 3.53
CA ILE A 28 4.51 13.48 3.18
C ILE A 28 5.42 14.42 3.95
N ARG A 29 5.06 15.71 4.04
CA ARG A 29 5.84 16.68 4.80
C ARG A 29 5.92 16.28 6.28
N ALA A 30 4.84 15.75 6.86
CA ALA A 30 4.87 15.23 8.22
C ALA A 30 5.81 14.02 8.36
N LEU A 31 5.81 13.08 7.41
CA LEU A 31 6.76 11.96 7.40
C LEU A 31 8.21 12.47 7.33
N GLN A 32 8.50 13.44 6.47
CA GLN A 32 9.84 14.04 6.37
C GLN A 32 10.24 14.81 7.63
N GLN A 33 9.32 15.57 8.23
CA GLN A 33 9.53 16.26 9.51
C GLN A 33 9.79 15.28 10.66
N ASP A 34 9.17 14.11 10.60
CA ASP A 34 9.39 13.00 11.53
C ASP A 34 10.72 12.25 11.25
N GLY A 35 11.46 12.66 10.22
CA GLY A 35 12.74 12.07 9.81
C GLY A 35 12.60 10.81 8.97
N HIS A 36 11.40 10.51 8.46
CA HIS A 36 11.15 9.30 7.69
C HIS A 36 11.49 9.53 6.21
N ARG A 37 12.42 8.73 5.71
CA ARG A 37 12.89 8.69 4.33
C ARG A 37 12.21 7.61 3.48
N ILE A 38 11.76 6.52 4.13
CA ILE A 38 11.04 5.42 3.46
C ILE A 38 9.57 5.47 3.88
N TRP A 39 8.68 5.38 2.90
CA TRP A 39 7.25 5.26 3.10
C TRP A 39 6.67 4.22 2.13
N GLY A 40 5.47 3.73 2.41
CA GLY A 40 4.86 2.63 1.66
C GLY A 40 4.61 1.41 2.55
N PRO A 41 3.82 0.43 2.07
CA PRO A 41 3.34 -0.65 2.92
C PRO A 41 4.37 -1.76 3.09
N VAL A 42 4.20 -2.51 4.18
CA VAL A 42 4.90 -3.78 4.44
C VAL A 42 3.97 -4.91 4.02
N LEU A 43 4.45 -5.77 3.12
CA LEU A 43 3.73 -6.89 2.53
C LEU A 43 4.24 -8.20 3.14
N TYR A 44 3.33 -9.04 3.60
CA TYR A 44 3.62 -10.42 3.97
C TYR A 44 3.15 -11.34 2.87
N ARG A 45 4.05 -12.14 2.31
CA ARG A 45 3.68 -13.25 1.43
C ARG A 45 3.28 -14.44 2.30
N SER A 46 2.01 -14.83 2.24
CA SER A 46 1.49 -15.98 3.00
C SER A 46 1.00 -17.13 2.13
N THR A 47 1.25 -17.05 0.82
CA THR A 47 1.03 -18.10 -0.17
C THR A 47 2.25 -18.25 -1.06
N TYR A 48 2.72 -19.49 -1.19
CA TYR A 48 3.90 -19.83 -2.00
C TYR A 48 3.55 -20.79 -3.15
N LYS A 49 2.26 -20.86 -3.53
CA LYS A 49 1.76 -21.77 -4.58
C LYS A 49 2.31 -21.48 -5.98
N SER A 50 2.67 -20.24 -6.27
CA SER A 50 3.11 -19.79 -7.59
C SER A 50 3.96 -18.53 -7.48
N ASP A 51 5.25 -18.64 -7.77
CA ASP A 51 6.16 -17.48 -7.85
C ASP A 51 5.82 -16.59 -9.04
N THR A 52 5.30 -17.16 -10.13
CA THR A 52 4.86 -16.41 -11.31
C THR A 52 3.71 -15.48 -10.98
N ASP A 53 2.68 -15.98 -10.30
CA ASP A 53 1.53 -15.15 -9.92
C ASP A 53 1.92 -14.13 -8.84
N TRP A 54 2.86 -14.47 -7.97
CA TRP A 54 3.43 -13.53 -7.01
C TRP A 54 4.18 -12.38 -7.68
N ALA A 55 5.02 -12.68 -8.67
CA ALA A 55 5.72 -11.66 -9.46
C ALA A 55 4.74 -10.75 -10.20
N GLU A 56 3.69 -11.32 -10.81
CA GLU A 56 2.65 -10.53 -11.48
C GLU A 56 1.82 -9.68 -10.51
N PHE A 57 1.55 -10.20 -9.30
CA PHE A 57 0.92 -9.43 -8.23
C PHE A 57 1.74 -8.19 -7.87
N LEU A 58 3.04 -8.36 -7.61
CA LEU A 58 3.95 -7.25 -7.26
C LEU A 58 4.04 -6.24 -8.41
N HIS A 59 4.18 -6.72 -9.64
CA HIS A 59 4.22 -5.88 -10.84
C HIS A 59 2.96 -5.01 -10.97
N ARG A 60 1.77 -5.60 -10.84
CA ARG A 60 0.49 -4.86 -10.93
C ARG A 60 0.29 -3.87 -9.79
N LEU A 61 0.68 -4.26 -8.58
CA LEU A 61 0.59 -3.40 -7.41
C LEU A 61 1.51 -2.18 -7.59
N GLN A 62 2.75 -2.40 -8.00
CA GLN A 62 3.71 -1.34 -8.30
C GLN A 62 3.22 -0.43 -9.45
N PHE A 63 2.75 -1.00 -10.55
CA PHE A 63 2.23 -0.24 -11.68
C PHE A 63 1.07 0.68 -11.27
N ARG A 64 0.09 0.15 -10.51
CA ARG A 64 -1.05 0.94 -10.03
C ARG A 64 -0.64 2.02 -9.05
N THR A 65 0.28 1.72 -8.13
CA THR A 65 0.77 2.72 -7.19
C THR A 65 1.54 3.82 -7.89
N GLN A 66 2.42 3.48 -8.85
CA GLN A 66 3.17 4.48 -9.61
C GLN A 66 2.23 5.39 -10.38
N ARG A 67 1.23 4.85 -11.09
CA ARG A 67 0.22 5.68 -11.78
C ARG A 67 -0.51 6.63 -10.84
N PHE A 68 -0.83 6.19 -9.63
CA PHE A 68 -1.48 7.06 -8.64
C PHE A 68 -0.56 8.17 -8.14
N ILE A 69 0.71 7.85 -7.89
CA ILE A 69 1.75 8.80 -7.48
C ILE A 69 2.00 9.83 -8.59
N ASP A 70 2.10 9.40 -9.84
CA ASP A 70 2.36 10.28 -10.99
C ASP A 70 1.24 11.34 -11.15
N ILE A 71 -0.02 10.93 -10.95
CA ILE A 71 -1.18 11.83 -11.01
C ILE A 71 -1.19 12.84 -9.84
N SER A 72 -0.56 12.52 -8.71
CA SER A 72 -0.60 13.39 -7.53
C SER A 72 0.35 14.58 -7.62
N HIS A 73 1.30 14.58 -8.56
CA HIS A 73 2.31 15.61 -8.78
C HIS A 73 3.02 16.09 -7.49
N THR A 74 3.13 15.22 -6.48
CA THR A 74 3.62 15.62 -5.16
C THR A 74 5.14 15.40 -5.09
N PRO A 75 5.96 16.46 -4.97
CA PRO A 75 7.42 16.31 -4.89
C PRO A 75 7.83 15.48 -3.66
N GLY A 76 8.83 14.61 -3.79
CA GLY A 76 9.30 13.78 -2.68
C GLY A 76 8.48 12.51 -2.43
N LEU A 77 7.33 12.36 -3.10
CA LEU A 77 6.50 11.16 -2.98
C LEU A 77 7.27 9.98 -3.60
N VAL A 78 7.56 10.02 -4.90
CA VAL A 78 8.20 8.90 -5.61
C VAL A 78 9.50 8.42 -4.95
N GLU A 79 10.36 9.35 -4.52
CA GLU A 79 11.71 9.03 -4.05
C GLU A 79 11.72 8.10 -2.83
N GLY A 80 10.77 8.29 -1.90
CA GLY A 80 10.67 7.52 -0.67
C GLY A 80 9.77 6.28 -0.73
N PHE A 81 9.04 6.07 -1.83
CA PHE A 81 8.06 4.98 -1.91
C PHE A 81 8.74 3.61 -2.04
N ARG A 82 8.57 2.72 -1.07
CA ARG A 82 9.08 1.34 -1.12
C ARG A 82 8.08 0.35 -0.52
N PHE A 83 7.86 -0.74 -1.25
CA PHE A 83 7.31 -1.96 -0.67
C PHE A 83 8.42 -2.67 0.10
N THR A 84 8.20 -2.96 1.39
CA THR A 84 9.01 -3.98 2.08
C THR A 84 8.25 -5.28 2.01
N VAL A 85 8.86 -6.28 1.41
CA VAL A 85 8.27 -7.60 1.29
C VAL A 85 8.97 -8.52 2.29
N LEU A 86 8.18 -9.15 3.16
CA LEU A 86 8.64 -10.16 4.09
C LEU A 86 8.24 -11.53 3.55
N GLU A 87 9.26 -12.28 3.12
CA GLU A 87 9.15 -13.62 2.53
C GLU A 87 9.96 -14.60 3.38
N ASP A 88 9.23 -15.49 4.05
CA ASP A 88 9.75 -16.63 4.80
C ASP A 88 8.66 -17.70 4.70
N GLU A 89 8.84 -18.65 3.79
CA GLU A 89 7.84 -19.69 3.54
C GLU A 89 7.59 -20.54 4.78
N VAL A 90 8.63 -20.84 5.55
CA VAL A 90 8.53 -21.64 6.77
C VAL A 90 7.69 -20.92 7.82
N ALA A 91 7.85 -19.61 7.95
CA ALA A 91 7.12 -18.81 8.93
C ALA A 91 5.71 -18.39 8.47
N PHE A 92 5.51 -18.15 7.18
CA PHE A 92 4.32 -17.42 6.70
C PHE A 92 3.37 -18.22 5.80
N GLN A 93 3.76 -19.39 5.29
CA GLN A 93 2.86 -20.23 4.50
C GLN A 93 1.60 -20.59 5.31
N GLY A 94 0.44 -20.10 4.85
CA GLY A 94 -0.84 -20.32 5.53
C GLY A 94 -0.97 -19.64 6.90
N ALA A 95 -0.11 -18.68 7.22
CA ALA A 95 -0.15 -17.98 8.51
C ALA A 95 -1.48 -17.25 8.72
N THR A 96 -1.96 -17.26 9.96
CA THR A 96 -3.18 -16.52 10.32
C THR A 96 -2.90 -15.03 10.50
N ILE A 97 -3.94 -14.20 10.41
CA ILE A 97 -3.85 -12.76 10.69
C ILE A 97 -3.24 -12.48 12.08
N SER A 98 -3.50 -13.33 13.08
CA SER A 98 -2.94 -13.17 14.43
C SER A 98 -1.42 -13.39 14.43
N MET A 99 -0.94 -14.41 13.74
CA MET A 99 0.50 -14.71 13.62
C MET A 99 1.23 -13.58 12.89
N ILE A 100 0.66 -13.09 11.77
CA ILE A 100 1.22 -11.96 11.03
C ILE A 100 1.25 -10.69 11.89
N ARG A 101 0.19 -10.41 12.66
CA ARG A 101 0.15 -9.24 13.55
C ARG A 101 1.19 -9.32 14.66
N GLU A 102 1.36 -10.50 15.26
CA GLU A 102 2.38 -10.72 16.28
C GLU A 102 3.78 -10.53 15.70
N HIS A 103 4.08 -11.16 14.55
CA HIS A 103 5.36 -10.99 13.88
C HIS A 103 5.61 -9.53 13.48
N PHE A 104 4.62 -8.86 12.91
CA PHE A 104 4.73 -7.46 12.52
C PHE A 104 5.02 -6.54 13.70
N THR A 105 4.39 -6.79 14.86
CA THR A 105 4.66 -6.02 16.08
C THR A 105 6.10 -6.18 16.55
N LYS A 106 6.68 -7.38 16.44
CA LYS A 106 8.09 -7.61 16.78
C LYS A 106 9.02 -6.98 15.74
N TRP A 107 8.70 -7.13 14.45
CA TRP A 107 9.47 -6.54 13.37
C TRP A 107 9.58 -5.01 13.49
N THR A 108 8.50 -4.32 13.91
CA THR A 108 8.54 -2.86 14.09
C THR A 108 9.44 -2.39 15.24
N GLU A 109 9.85 -3.26 16.16
CA GLU A 109 10.74 -2.89 17.28
C GLU A 109 12.13 -2.48 16.77
N THR A 110 12.63 -3.10 15.71
CA THR A 110 13.95 -2.79 15.12
C THR A 110 13.84 -2.07 13.78
N ALA A 111 12.80 -2.38 12.98
CA ALA A 111 12.69 -1.88 11.61
C ALA A 111 12.66 -0.36 11.50
N VAL A 112 12.15 0.35 12.50
CA VAL A 112 12.10 1.82 12.48
C VAL A 112 13.50 2.41 12.39
N GLU A 113 14.43 1.94 13.22
CA GLU A 113 15.80 2.45 13.21
C GLU A 113 16.59 1.92 12.02
N GLU A 114 16.39 0.66 11.63
CA GLU A 114 17.03 0.07 10.45
C GLU A 114 16.64 0.82 9.16
N GLU A 115 15.36 1.14 9.00
CA GLU A 115 14.84 1.77 7.80
C GLU A 115 15.04 3.29 7.79
N GLN A 116 14.93 3.97 8.92
CA GLN A 116 14.92 5.45 8.99
C GLN A 116 16.20 6.04 9.59
N GLY A 117 16.99 5.25 10.31
CA GLY A 117 18.26 5.63 10.93
C GLY A 117 18.23 5.63 12.47
N PRO A 118 19.40 5.76 13.11
CA PRO A 118 19.53 5.69 14.57
C PRO A 118 18.66 6.71 15.31
N GLY A 119 17.96 6.27 16.36
CA GLY A 119 17.09 7.13 17.18
C GLY A 119 15.76 7.52 16.51
N ALA A 120 15.45 6.97 15.34
CA ALA A 120 14.16 7.14 14.70
C ALA A 120 13.03 6.54 15.53
N ARG A 121 11.84 7.14 15.43
CA ARG A 121 10.64 6.67 16.14
C ARG A 121 9.50 6.46 15.15
N PRO A 122 8.62 5.46 15.38
CA PRO A 122 7.54 5.14 14.44
C PRO A 122 6.51 6.28 14.32
N ARG A 123 6.32 7.06 15.39
CA ARG A 123 5.37 8.19 15.48
C ARG A 123 4.00 7.83 14.87
N HIS A 124 3.52 8.60 13.90
CA HIS A 124 2.23 8.37 13.24
C HIS A 124 2.37 7.68 11.88
N ALA A 125 3.57 7.24 11.50
CA ALA A 125 3.80 6.64 10.20
C ALA A 125 3.03 5.33 10.05
N GLN A 126 2.19 5.29 9.02
CA GLN A 126 1.28 4.18 8.74
C GLN A 126 2.04 2.88 8.51
N ARG A 127 3.26 2.98 7.95
CA ARG A 127 4.18 1.87 7.69
C ARG A 127 4.47 0.99 8.91
N TYR A 128 4.51 1.56 10.10
CA TYR A 128 4.77 0.84 11.35
C TYR A 128 3.51 0.57 12.17
N ARG A 129 2.33 0.88 11.62
CA ARG A 129 1.02 0.66 12.25
C ARG A 129 0.20 -0.40 11.54
N TYR A 130 0.41 -0.57 10.24
CA TYR A 130 -0.34 -1.49 9.40
C TYR A 130 0.59 -2.24 8.45
N CYS A 131 0.28 -3.52 8.26
CA CYS A 131 0.85 -4.36 7.21
C CYS A 131 -0.27 -4.92 6.34
N LEU A 132 0.10 -5.44 5.18
CA LEU A 132 -0.79 -6.16 4.26
C LEU A 132 -0.35 -7.62 4.20
N GLN A 133 -1.23 -8.52 4.62
CA GLN A 133 -1.07 -9.95 4.36
C GLN A 133 -1.63 -10.25 2.97
N VAL A 134 -0.84 -10.94 2.15
CA VAL A 134 -1.28 -11.45 0.85
C VAL A 134 -1.41 -12.96 0.96
N ASP A 135 -2.65 -13.41 1.11
CA ASP A 135 -3.01 -14.82 1.01
C ASP A 135 -3.38 -15.19 -0.43
N GLU A 136 -3.77 -16.45 -0.65
CA GLU A 136 -4.13 -16.95 -1.97
C GLU A 136 -5.31 -16.18 -2.58
N GLU A 137 -6.36 -15.92 -1.81
CA GLU A 137 -7.54 -15.18 -2.29
C GLU A 137 -7.15 -13.77 -2.74
N ALA A 138 -6.35 -13.06 -1.94
CA ALA A 138 -5.87 -11.73 -2.25
C ALA A 138 -4.99 -11.72 -3.51
N LEU A 139 -4.07 -12.66 -3.64
CA LEU A 139 -3.18 -12.80 -4.80
C LEU A 139 -3.99 -13.05 -6.07
N GLU A 140 -4.87 -14.05 -6.07
CA GLU A 140 -5.73 -14.37 -7.21
C GLU A 140 -6.61 -13.18 -7.62
N SER A 141 -7.13 -12.42 -6.65
CA SER A 141 -8.01 -11.28 -6.92
C SER A 141 -7.34 -10.15 -7.72
N VAL A 142 -6.01 -10.02 -7.62
CA VAL A 142 -5.22 -9.01 -8.33
C VAL A 142 -4.76 -9.55 -9.68
N VAL A 143 -4.31 -10.81 -9.74
CA VAL A 143 -3.78 -11.45 -10.94
C VAL A 143 -4.89 -11.80 -11.95
N ARG A 144 -6.06 -12.24 -11.49
CA ARG A 144 -7.18 -12.62 -12.40
C ARG A 144 -7.91 -11.44 -13.03
N LYS A 145 -7.73 -10.20 -12.54
CA LYS A 145 -8.33 -9.02 -13.18
C LYS A 145 -7.69 -8.81 -14.55
N SER A 146 -8.46 -8.71 -15.62
CA SER A 146 -7.88 -8.47 -16.96
C SER A 146 -7.16 -7.12 -17.00
N PRO A 147 -5.97 -7.03 -17.60
CA PRO A 147 -5.32 -5.75 -17.90
C PRO A 147 -6.14 -5.03 -18.98
N GLY A 148 -7.11 -4.20 -18.58
CA GLY A 148 -7.93 -3.45 -19.53
C GLY A 148 -9.29 -2.95 -19.05
N THR A 149 -9.79 -3.33 -17.87
CA THR A 149 -11.09 -2.81 -17.37
C THR A 149 -10.98 -1.51 -16.59
N ASP A 150 -9.78 -0.95 -16.44
CA ASP A 150 -9.58 0.38 -15.85
C ASP A 150 -10.01 1.42 -16.89
N LYS A 151 -11.31 1.77 -16.92
CA LYS A 151 -11.82 2.87 -17.73
C LYS A 151 -10.95 4.12 -17.48
N PRO A 152 -10.49 4.85 -18.50
CA PRO A 152 -9.85 6.15 -18.30
C PRO A 152 -10.79 7.02 -17.48
N TYR A 153 -10.27 7.72 -16.47
CA TYR A 153 -11.02 8.73 -15.76
C TYR A 153 -11.46 9.80 -16.79
N GLU A 154 -12.73 9.78 -17.20
CA GLU A 154 -13.29 10.78 -18.10
C GLU A 154 -13.15 12.16 -17.45
N GLN A 155 -12.40 13.04 -18.12
CA GLN A 155 -12.30 14.45 -17.77
C GLN A 155 -13.62 15.13 -18.17
N ASN A 156 -14.56 15.22 -17.24
CA ASN A 156 -15.71 16.09 -17.42
C ASN A 156 -15.26 17.54 -17.23
N GLN A 157 -14.88 18.20 -18.32
CA GLN A 157 -14.95 19.65 -18.43
C GLN A 157 -16.43 20.00 -18.62
N GLU A 158 -17.12 20.40 -17.54
CA GLU A 158 -18.39 21.10 -17.68
C GLU A 158 -18.10 22.47 -18.31
N ALA A 159 -18.42 22.57 -19.60
CA ALA A 159 -18.56 23.82 -20.30
C ALA A 159 -19.67 24.64 -19.64
N THR A 160 -19.30 25.71 -18.96
CA THR A 160 -20.23 26.80 -18.64
C THR A 160 -20.34 27.70 -19.86
N SER A 161 -21.44 27.54 -20.59
CA SER A 161 -22.03 28.49 -21.55
C SER A 161 -23.53 28.18 -21.49
N SER A 162 -24.47 29.09 -21.24
CA SER A 162 -24.52 30.55 -21.15
C SER A 162 -25.59 30.94 -20.12
#